data_AF-A0A2H9RQL1-F1
#
_entry.id   AF-A0A2H9RQL1-F1
#
_cell.length_a   1.000
_cell.length_b   1.000
_cell.length_c   1.000
_cell.angle_alpha   90.00
_cell.angle_beta   90.00
_cell.angle_gamma   90.00
#
_symmetry.space_group_name_H-M   'P 1'
#
loop_
_entity.id
_entity.type
_entity.pdbx_description
1 polymer ?
#
loop_
_entity_poly.entity_id
_entity_poly.type
_entity_poly.pdbx_seq_one_letter_code
_entity_poly.pdbx_strand_id
1 'polypeptide(L)'
;MKTRTSIVDALHIVLEVLKSGEPFTLNKLAKESDLNFRTVKKIIDVLQSSHISFSGKQLEVSDLESTTIIQLKEKTGLLLFPESIQNLIIKTNHYPVASRDEEILVHLLLKKATTPENAVYLPEGRMIEELVGAEHVGKIGNRFYLTEDGRYIAKGALELYPELESISIEKPKENTINVGRLTMIALGAPPNTVMVKRKLEELRCVQ
;
A
#
# COMPACT_ATOMS: atom_id res chain seq x y z
N MET A 1 -2.01 37.96 -19.78
CA MET A 1 -0.83 37.39 -20.48
C MET A 1 -0.64 35.96 -19.98
N LYS A 2 -0.76 34.94 -20.84
CA LYS A 2 -0.42 33.56 -20.45
C LYS A 2 1.11 33.49 -20.32
N THR A 3 1.60 33.30 -19.10
CA THR A 3 3.01 33.07 -18.80
C THR A 3 3.47 31.79 -19.50
N ARG A 4 4.72 31.77 -19.97
CA ARG A 4 5.31 30.58 -20.61
C ARG A 4 5.37 29.45 -19.59
N THR A 5 4.57 28.41 -19.78
CA THR A 5 4.61 27.20 -18.95
C THR A 5 5.96 26.50 -19.13
N SER A 6 6.61 26.14 -18.03
CA SER A 6 7.85 25.36 -18.10
C SER A 6 7.56 23.94 -18.62
N ILE A 7 8.58 23.25 -19.12
CA ILE A 7 8.42 21.86 -19.57
C ILE A 7 8.05 20.92 -18.41
N VAL A 8 8.57 21.21 -17.21
CA VAL A 8 8.32 20.42 -15.99
C VAL A 8 6.86 20.57 -15.58
N ASP A 9 6.35 21.79 -15.54
CA ASP A 9 4.94 22.05 -15.21
C ASP A 9 4.01 21.42 -16.24
N ALA A 10 4.33 21.55 -17.54
CA ALA A 10 3.55 20.95 -18.60
C ALA A 10 3.51 19.41 -18.51
N LEU A 11 4.63 18.78 -18.13
CA LEU A 11 4.72 17.35 -17.90
C LEU A 11 3.81 16.93 -16.74
N HIS A 12 3.89 17.62 -15.60
CA HIS A 12 3.05 17.33 -14.44
C HIS A 12 1.57 17.48 -14.76
N ILE A 13 1.15 18.58 -15.39
CA ILE A 13 -0.25 18.81 -15.75
C ILE A 13 -0.76 17.69 -16.66
N VAL A 14 0.00 17.30 -17.68
CA VAL A 14 -0.39 16.21 -18.59
C VAL A 14 -0.51 14.88 -17.84
N LEU A 15 0.44 14.56 -16.96
CA LEU A 15 0.40 13.31 -16.18
C LEU A 15 -0.79 13.30 -15.21
N GLU A 16 -1.12 14.41 -14.56
CA GLU A 16 -2.30 14.49 -13.67
C GLU A 16 -3.61 14.22 -14.42
N VAL A 17 -3.79 14.76 -15.64
CA VAL A 17 -4.99 14.47 -16.46
C VAL A 17 -5.06 12.98 -16.83
N LEU A 18 -3.91 12.40 -17.20
CA LEU A 18 -3.83 10.99 -17.60
C LEU A 18 -4.03 10.00 -16.44
N LYS A 19 -3.87 10.42 -15.17
CA LYS A 19 -4.14 9.56 -13.99
C LYS A 19 -5.58 9.04 -13.94
N SER A 20 -6.52 9.72 -14.60
CA SER A 20 -7.91 9.24 -14.71
C SER A 20 -8.05 7.87 -15.37
N GLY A 21 -7.06 7.45 -16.17
CA GLY A 21 -7.08 6.17 -16.88
C GLY A 21 -8.03 6.14 -18.09
N GLU A 22 -8.74 7.24 -18.38
CA GLU A 22 -9.57 7.34 -19.57
C GLU A 22 -8.73 7.46 -20.84
N PRO A 23 -9.22 6.99 -22.00
CA PRO A 23 -8.57 7.22 -23.28
C PRO A 23 -8.72 8.69 -23.70
N PHE A 24 -7.60 9.30 -24.10
CA PHE A 24 -7.55 10.68 -24.61
C PHE A 24 -7.03 10.74 -26.04
N THR A 25 -7.66 11.58 -26.85
CA THR A 25 -7.02 12.09 -28.07
C THR A 25 -6.14 13.28 -27.72
N LEU A 26 -5.15 13.62 -28.56
CA LEU A 26 -4.30 14.81 -28.33
C LEU A 26 -5.11 16.11 -28.18
N ASN A 27 -6.23 16.23 -28.89
CA ASN A 27 -7.13 17.39 -28.79
C ASN A 27 -7.89 17.43 -27.46
N LYS A 28 -8.42 16.28 -27.00
CA LYS A 28 -9.10 16.18 -25.70
C LYS A 28 -8.11 16.50 -24.57
N LEU A 29 -6.91 15.92 -24.66
CA LEU A 29 -5.86 16.14 -23.67
C LEU A 29 -5.42 17.61 -23.60
N ALA A 30 -5.20 18.27 -24.75
CA ALA A 30 -4.86 19.70 -24.79
C ALA A 30 -5.95 20.60 -24.20
N LYS A 31 -7.21 20.25 -24.42
CA LYS A 31 -8.35 20.97 -23.83
C LYS A 31 -8.40 20.80 -22.31
N GLU A 32 -8.23 19.58 -21.81
CA GLU A 32 -8.32 19.30 -20.37
C GLU A 32 -7.10 19.77 -19.57
N SER A 33 -5.92 19.77 -20.20
CA SER A 33 -4.71 20.31 -19.58
C SER A 33 -4.59 21.84 -19.68
N ASP A 34 -5.47 22.51 -20.44
CA ASP A 34 -5.35 23.93 -20.84
C ASP A 34 -3.98 24.29 -21.47
N LEU A 35 -3.40 23.34 -22.22
CA LEU A 35 -2.10 23.49 -22.86
C LEU A 35 -2.25 23.58 -24.37
N ASN A 36 -1.28 24.20 -25.03
CA ASN A 36 -1.22 24.22 -26.49
C ASN A 36 -1.03 22.78 -27.03
N PHE A 37 -1.77 22.43 -28.09
CA PHE A 37 -1.66 21.14 -28.79
C PHE A 37 -0.21 20.74 -29.10
N ARG A 38 0.62 21.67 -29.59
CA ARG A 38 2.04 21.42 -29.91
C ARG A 38 2.85 21.10 -28.65
N THR A 39 2.52 21.71 -27.51
CA THR A 39 3.16 21.41 -26.22
C THR A 39 2.79 20.00 -25.77
N VAL A 40 1.48 19.68 -25.77
CA VAL A 40 1.01 18.33 -25.40
C VAL A 40 1.65 17.27 -26.27
N LYS A 41 1.69 17.46 -27.59
CA LYS A 41 2.35 16.53 -28.50
C LYS A 41 3.81 16.28 -28.11
N LYS A 42 4.59 17.34 -27.87
CA LYS A 42 6.00 17.21 -27.45
C LYS A 42 6.14 16.45 -26.13
N ILE A 43 5.26 16.71 -25.16
CA ILE A 43 5.27 16.01 -23.88
C ILE A 43 4.98 14.52 -24.07
N ILE A 44 3.99 14.17 -24.90
CA ILE A 44 3.67 12.77 -25.20
C ILE A 44 4.84 12.08 -25.92
N ASP A 45 5.49 12.73 -26.88
CA ASP A 45 6.66 12.19 -27.57
C ASP A 45 7.81 11.90 -26.58
N VAL A 46 8.05 12.81 -25.63
CA VAL A 46 9.04 12.63 -24.55
C VAL A 46 8.65 11.48 -23.62
N LEU A 47 7.39 11.38 -23.22
CA LEU A 47 6.90 10.30 -22.36
C LEU A 47 7.03 8.94 -23.03
N GLN A 48 6.67 8.83 -24.32
CA GLN A 48 6.78 7.58 -25.08
C GLN A 48 8.23 7.11 -25.23
N SER A 49 9.12 8.01 -25.64
CA SER A 49 10.55 7.71 -25.78
C SER A 49 11.21 7.36 -24.44
N SER A 50 10.79 8.04 -23.36
CA SER A 50 11.23 7.73 -22.00
C SER A 50 10.74 6.34 -21.58
N HIS A 51 9.46 6.01 -21.78
CA HIS A 51 8.91 4.71 -21.40
C HIS A 51 9.70 3.56 -22.02
N ILE A 52 10.04 3.64 -23.31
CA ILE A 52 10.85 2.62 -23.98
C ILE A 52 12.21 2.46 -23.28
N SER A 53 12.85 3.57 -22.91
CA SER A 53 14.15 3.59 -22.24
C SER A 53 14.11 3.05 -20.79
N PHE A 54 12.97 3.21 -20.11
CA PHE A 54 12.74 2.73 -18.74
C PHE A 54 12.09 1.35 -18.65
N SER A 55 11.80 0.69 -19.79
CA SER A 55 11.18 -0.63 -19.77
C SER A 55 12.05 -1.64 -19.01
N GLY A 56 11.55 -2.16 -17.89
CA GLY A 56 12.30 -3.08 -17.02
C GLY A 56 13.44 -2.44 -16.21
N LYS A 57 13.61 -1.11 -16.28
CA LYS A 57 14.65 -0.37 -15.56
C LYS A 57 14.04 0.69 -14.64
N GLN A 58 14.79 1.12 -13.65
CA GLN A 58 14.44 2.23 -12.78
C GLN A 58 15.57 3.26 -12.77
N LEU A 59 15.20 4.54 -12.70
CA LEU A 59 16.18 5.59 -12.42
C LEU A 59 16.58 5.50 -10.95
N GLU A 60 17.86 5.31 -10.69
CA GLU A 60 18.43 5.37 -9.35
C GLU A 60 19.30 6.62 -9.28
N VAL A 61 19.00 7.47 -8.30
CA VAL A 61 19.81 8.63 -7.95
C VAL A 61 20.29 8.41 -6.53
N SER A 62 21.59 8.27 -6.35
CA SER A 62 22.21 8.01 -5.04
C SER A 62 23.37 8.96 -4.83
N ASP A 63 23.44 9.57 -3.66
CA ASP A 63 24.58 10.40 -3.27
C ASP A 63 25.62 9.53 -2.57
N LEU A 64 26.82 9.47 -3.15
CA LEU A 64 27.98 8.79 -2.58
C LEU A 64 29.04 9.84 -2.25
N GLU A 65 29.22 10.10 -0.96
CA GLU A 65 30.09 11.15 -0.41
C GLU A 65 29.73 12.55 -0.94
N SER A 66 30.46 13.02 -1.96
CA SER A 66 30.30 14.31 -2.61
C SER A 66 29.84 14.18 -4.07
N THR A 67 29.53 12.96 -4.53
CA THR A 67 29.16 12.66 -5.92
C THR A 67 27.76 12.09 -6.00
N THR A 68 26.90 12.73 -6.78
CA THR A 68 25.60 12.17 -7.15
C THR A 68 25.77 11.20 -8.32
N ILE A 69 25.47 9.92 -8.08
CA ILE A 69 25.45 8.87 -9.09
C ILE A 69 24.03 8.78 -9.64
N ILE A 70 23.89 8.89 -10.96
CA ILE A 70 22.62 8.76 -11.68
C ILE A 70 22.75 7.59 -12.65
N GLN A 71 21.95 6.54 -12.46
CA GLN A 71 22.01 5.34 -13.31
C GLN A 71 20.65 4.74 -13.61
N LEU A 72 20.55 4.00 -14.71
CA LEU A 72 19.44 3.11 -15.00
C LEU A 72 19.79 1.70 -14.53
N LYS A 73 19.12 1.23 -13.49
CA LYS A 73 19.31 -0.11 -12.94
C LYS A 73 18.19 -1.02 -13.38
N GLU A 74 18.50 -2.27 -13.69
CA GLU A 74 17.47 -3.28 -13.97
C GLU A 74 16.61 -3.50 -12.72
N LYS A 75 15.29 -3.53 -12.91
CA LYS A 75 14.38 -4.00 -11.88
C LYS A 75 14.65 -5.48 -11.66
N THR A 76 14.79 -5.91 -10.41
CA THR A 76 15.06 -7.31 -10.06
C THR A 76 14.18 -7.75 -8.89
N GLY A 77 13.93 -9.05 -8.79
CA GLY A 77 13.12 -9.62 -7.71
C GLY A 77 11.68 -9.08 -7.68
N LEU A 78 11.23 -8.62 -6.52
CA LEU A 78 9.88 -8.07 -6.32
C LEU A 78 9.64 -6.80 -7.16
N LEU A 79 10.68 -5.98 -7.36
CA LEU A 79 10.56 -4.69 -8.06
C LEU A 79 10.23 -4.81 -9.55
N LEU A 80 10.28 -6.03 -10.11
CA LEU A 80 9.84 -6.31 -11.47
C LEU A 80 8.31 -6.18 -11.63
N PHE A 81 7.56 -6.43 -10.55
CA PHE A 81 6.12 -6.49 -10.61
C PHE A 81 5.49 -5.13 -10.26
N PRO A 82 4.25 -4.86 -10.72
CA PRO A 82 3.47 -3.74 -10.19
C PRO A 82 3.29 -3.85 -8.69
N GLU A 83 3.17 -2.72 -7.99
CA GLU A 83 3.05 -2.64 -6.53
C GLU A 83 1.91 -3.52 -5.97
N SER A 84 0.75 -3.57 -6.64
CA SER A 84 -0.36 -4.44 -6.25
C SER A 84 0.02 -5.93 -6.23
N ILE A 85 0.86 -6.37 -7.17
CA ILE A 85 1.37 -7.74 -7.22
C ILE A 85 2.47 -7.95 -6.19
N GLN A 86 3.32 -6.95 -5.96
CA GLN A 86 4.31 -6.99 -4.88
C GLN A 86 3.63 -7.18 -3.52
N ASN A 87 2.61 -6.38 -3.22
CA ASN A 87 1.82 -6.48 -1.99
C ASN A 87 1.14 -7.84 -1.86
N LEU A 88 0.59 -8.38 -2.95
CA LEU A 88 0.01 -9.73 -2.95
C LEU A 88 1.05 -10.81 -2.62
N ILE A 89 2.26 -10.73 -3.18
CA ILE A 89 3.35 -11.68 -2.89
C ILE A 89 3.77 -11.57 -1.42
N ILE A 90 3.97 -10.34 -0.93
CA ILE A 90 4.35 -10.07 0.47
C ILE A 90 3.30 -10.62 1.43
N LYS A 91 2.02 -10.28 1.19
CA LYS A 91 0.87 -10.79 1.96
C LYS A 91 0.86 -12.30 1.99
N THR A 92 0.90 -12.95 0.83
CA THR A 92 0.79 -14.42 0.74
C THR A 92 1.93 -15.14 1.47
N ASN A 93 3.15 -14.61 1.38
CA ASN A 93 4.34 -15.31 1.91
C ASN A 93 4.66 -14.98 3.37
N HIS A 94 4.38 -13.76 3.81
CA HIS A 94 4.84 -13.25 5.11
C HIS A 94 3.68 -12.86 6.04
N TYR A 95 2.63 -12.24 5.50
CA TYR A 95 1.55 -11.66 6.30
C TYR A 95 0.17 -12.00 5.70
N PRO A 96 -0.27 -13.27 5.78
CA PRO A 96 -1.44 -13.73 5.03
C PRO A 96 -2.76 -13.16 5.55
N VAL A 97 -2.79 -12.72 6.80
CA VAL A 97 -3.99 -12.21 7.49
C VAL A 97 -3.60 -11.00 8.33
N ALA A 98 -4.44 -9.98 8.31
CA ALA A 98 -4.30 -8.81 9.17
C ALA A 98 -4.36 -9.21 10.66
N SER A 99 -3.50 -8.60 11.45
CA SER A 99 -3.56 -8.66 12.90
C SER A 99 -4.68 -7.76 13.42
N ARG A 100 -5.13 -8.05 14.64
CA ARG A 100 -6.20 -7.27 15.28
C ARG A 100 -5.76 -5.85 15.65
N ASP A 101 -4.46 -5.64 15.86
CA ASP A 101 -3.86 -4.31 16.04
C ASP A 101 -4.03 -3.47 14.77
N GLU A 102 -3.71 -4.05 13.62
CA GLU A 102 -3.89 -3.41 12.31
C GLU A 102 -5.37 -3.10 12.04
N GLU A 103 -6.30 -4.02 12.38
CA GLU A 103 -7.74 -3.77 12.28
C GLU A 103 -8.18 -2.56 13.10
N ILE A 104 -7.69 -2.42 14.34
CA ILE A 104 -8.01 -1.27 15.21
C ILE A 104 -7.46 0.03 14.62
N LEU A 105 -6.20 0.02 14.17
CA LEU A 105 -5.55 1.19 13.59
C LEU A 105 -6.26 1.64 12.31
N VAL A 106 -6.57 0.70 11.41
CA VAL A 106 -7.33 0.97 10.19
C VAL A 106 -8.74 1.47 10.52
N HIS A 107 -9.40 0.89 11.53
CA HIS A 107 -10.71 1.38 11.96
C HIS A 107 -10.67 2.85 12.38
N LEU A 108 -9.69 3.24 13.21
CA LEU A 108 -9.50 4.64 13.62
C LEU A 108 -9.20 5.54 12.41
N LEU A 109 -8.40 5.07 11.45
CA LEU A 109 -8.08 5.79 10.22
C LEU A 109 -9.34 6.05 9.38
N LEU A 110 -10.15 5.02 9.14
CA LEU A 110 -11.39 5.11 8.36
C LEU A 110 -12.43 6.01 9.04
N LYS A 111 -12.44 6.05 10.38
CA LYS A 111 -13.27 6.98 11.16
C LYS A 111 -12.71 8.40 11.25
N LYS A 112 -11.56 8.67 10.61
CA LYS A 112 -10.85 9.97 10.66
C LYS A 112 -10.51 10.40 12.08
N ALA A 113 -10.30 9.44 12.98
CA ALA A 113 -9.90 9.67 14.35
C ALA A 113 -8.39 9.96 14.40
N THR A 114 -7.96 11.10 13.86
CA THR A 114 -6.54 11.46 13.71
C THR A 114 -6.11 12.63 14.59
N THR A 115 -7.04 13.17 15.38
CA THR A 115 -6.81 14.25 16.33
C THR A 115 -7.61 13.99 17.62
N PRO A 116 -7.21 14.60 18.75
CA PRO A 116 -7.96 14.60 20.00
C PRO A 116 -9.47 14.85 19.86
N GLU A 117 -9.86 15.81 19.03
CA GLU A 117 -11.24 16.27 18.86
C GLU A 117 -12.10 15.23 18.14
N ASN A 118 -11.49 14.46 17.24
CA ASN A 118 -12.14 13.42 16.45
C ASN A 118 -11.99 12.02 17.06
N ALA A 119 -11.55 11.92 18.32
CA ALA A 119 -11.33 10.65 18.98
C ALA A 119 -12.61 9.81 19.05
N VAL A 120 -12.48 8.50 18.83
CA VAL A 120 -13.58 7.54 18.75
C VAL A 120 -13.58 6.66 19.99
N TYR A 121 -14.78 6.33 20.48
CA TYR A 121 -14.91 5.37 21.58
C TYR A 121 -14.58 3.96 21.07
N LEU A 122 -13.68 3.29 21.78
CA LEU A 122 -13.41 1.87 21.60
C LEU A 122 -13.51 1.17 22.97
N PRO A 123 -14.00 -0.09 23.01
CA PRO A 123 -13.98 -0.88 24.24
C PRO A 123 -12.54 -0.97 24.75
N GLU A 124 -12.33 -0.71 26.04
CA GLU A 124 -11.02 -0.88 26.64
C GLU A 124 -10.63 -2.36 26.62
N GLY A 125 -9.36 -2.60 26.36
CA GLY A 125 -8.79 -3.93 26.29
C GLY A 125 -7.28 -3.84 26.18
N ARG A 126 -6.61 -4.91 26.60
CA ARG A 126 -5.15 -5.02 26.64
C ARG A 126 -4.46 -4.56 25.34
N MET A 127 -5.05 -4.91 24.20
CA MET A 127 -4.54 -4.56 22.88
C MET A 127 -4.49 -3.04 22.62
N ILE A 128 -5.54 -2.32 23.02
CA ILE A 128 -5.56 -0.85 22.90
C ILE A 128 -4.57 -0.22 23.86
N GLU A 129 -4.40 -0.78 25.07
CA GLU A 129 -3.39 -0.31 26.01
C GLU A 129 -1.97 -0.51 25.48
N GLU A 130 -1.70 -1.65 24.82
CA GLU A 130 -0.42 -1.91 24.13
C GLU A 130 -0.19 -0.91 22.99
N LEU A 131 -1.21 -0.60 22.18
CA LEU A 131 -1.12 0.41 21.11
C LEU A 131 -0.91 1.84 21.64
N VAL A 132 -1.48 2.16 22.80
CA VAL A 132 -1.26 3.45 23.48
C VAL A 132 0.16 3.50 24.04
N GLY A 133 0.62 2.42 24.67
CA GLY A 133 1.98 2.32 25.20
C GLY A 133 3.06 2.38 24.12
N ALA A 134 2.76 1.92 22.91
CA ALA A 134 3.61 2.02 21.73
C ALA A 134 3.50 3.37 20.98
N GLU A 135 2.74 4.34 21.51
CA GLU A 135 2.53 5.66 20.91
C GLU A 135 1.91 5.65 19.49
N HIS A 136 1.27 4.55 19.09
CA HIS A 136 0.50 4.49 17.83
C HIS A 136 -0.90 5.11 17.99
N VAL A 137 -1.42 5.12 19.22
CA VAL A 137 -2.76 5.60 19.57
C VAL A 137 -2.68 6.56 20.75
N GLY A 138 -3.29 7.74 20.63
CA GLY A 138 -3.53 8.65 21.74
C GLY A 138 -4.85 8.37 22.44
N LYS A 139 -4.93 8.64 23.75
CA LYS A 139 -6.11 8.40 24.60
C LYS A 139 -6.58 9.69 25.29
N ILE A 140 -7.89 9.94 25.27
CA ILE A 140 -8.57 11.02 26.02
C ILE A 140 -9.81 10.44 26.70
N GLY A 141 -9.72 10.20 28.01
CA GLY A 141 -10.73 9.40 28.71
C GLY A 141 -10.87 8.03 28.05
N ASN A 142 -12.07 7.65 27.60
CA ASN A 142 -12.33 6.38 26.93
C ASN A 142 -12.40 6.51 25.40
N ARG A 143 -11.77 7.55 24.83
CA ARG A 143 -11.73 7.81 23.39
C ARG A 143 -10.31 7.77 22.88
N PHE A 144 -10.14 7.27 21.67
CA PHE A 144 -8.86 6.96 21.06
C PHE A 144 -8.74 7.61 19.69
N TYR A 145 -7.53 8.03 19.34
CA TYR A 145 -7.20 8.60 18.02
C TYR A 145 -5.80 8.16 17.60
N LEU A 146 -5.53 8.13 16.30
CA LEU A 146 -4.22 7.83 15.74
C LEU A 146 -3.25 8.98 15.97
N THR A 147 -2.06 8.64 16.45
CA THR A 147 -0.90 9.51 16.39
C THR A 147 -0.37 9.57 14.94
N GLU A 148 0.68 10.35 14.71
CA GLU A 148 1.29 10.40 13.38
C GLU A 148 1.82 9.03 12.93
N ASP A 149 2.56 8.34 13.80
CA ASP A 149 3.09 7.00 13.51
C ASP A 149 1.97 5.99 13.31
N GLY A 150 0.93 6.03 14.15
CA GLY A 150 -0.25 5.20 13.98
C GLY A 150 -0.93 5.39 12.63
N ARG A 151 -0.94 6.62 12.08
CA ARG A 151 -1.48 6.86 10.73
C ARG A 151 -0.64 6.22 9.64
N TYR A 152 0.70 6.27 9.75
CA TYR A 152 1.57 5.63 8.77
C TYR A 152 1.37 4.12 8.76
N ILE A 153 1.32 3.51 9.95
CA ILE A 153 1.08 2.07 10.09
C ILE A 153 -0.30 1.69 9.56
N ALA A 154 -1.34 2.44 9.93
CA ALA A 154 -2.70 2.19 9.45
C ALA A 154 -2.81 2.27 7.92
N LYS A 155 -2.11 3.23 7.28
CA LYS A 155 -2.08 3.32 5.81
C LYS A 155 -1.38 2.13 5.18
N GLY A 156 -0.21 1.75 5.69
CA GLY A 156 0.52 0.58 5.20
C GLY A 156 -0.28 -0.71 5.37
N ALA A 157 -0.98 -0.87 6.49
CA ALA A 157 -1.90 -1.98 6.71
C ALA A 157 -3.05 -1.98 5.69
N LEU A 158 -3.65 -0.83 5.38
CA LEU A 158 -4.72 -0.74 4.39
C LEU A 158 -4.25 -1.04 2.96
N GLU A 159 -3.03 -0.62 2.61
CA GLU A 159 -2.41 -0.94 1.32
C GLU A 159 -2.11 -2.43 1.15
N LEU A 160 -1.78 -3.11 2.26
CA LEU A 160 -1.55 -4.56 2.28
C LEU A 160 -2.85 -5.37 2.37
N TYR A 161 -3.86 -4.85 3.08
CA TYR A 161 -5.16 -5.48 3.34
C TYR A 161 -6.31 -4.56 2.92
N PRO A 162 -6.54 -4.35 1.62
CA PRO A 162 -7.60 -3.47 1.13
C PRO A 162 -9.00 -3.95 1.57
N GLU A 163 -9.17 -5.23 1.88
CA GLU A 163 -10.43 -5.76 2.42
C GLU A 163 -10.86 -5.11 3.75
N LEU A 164 -9.92 -4.54 4.51
CA LEU A 164 -10.21 -3.87 5.79
C LEU A 164 -11.08 -2.61 5.63
N GLU A 165 -11.13 -2.01 4.43
CA GLU A 165 -12.03 -0.88 4.14
C GLU A 165 -13.50 -1.23 4.39
N SER A 166 -13.86 -2.50 4.19
CA SER A 166 -15.23 -2.99 4.29
C SER A 166 -15.60 -3.52 5.68
N ILE A 167 -14.62 -3.69 6.58
CA ILE A 167 -14.85 -4.25 7.91
C ILE A 167 -15.36 -3.16 8.84
N SER A 168 -16.68 -3.07 8.92
CA SER A 168 -17.35 -2.37 10.01
C SER A 168 -17.20 -3.22 11.27
N ILE A 169 -16.46 -2.73 12.27
CA ILE A 169 -16.49 -3.33 13.61
C ILE A 169 -17.91 -3.10 14.17
N GLU A 170 -18.82 -4.03 13.91
CA GLU A 170 -20.16 -4.03 14.51
C GLU A 170 -20.02 -4.25 16.01
N LYS A 171 -20.80 -3.49 16.81
CA LYS A 171 -20.95 -3.73 18.25
C LYS A 171 -21.33 -5.20 18.47
N PRO A 172 -20.80 -5.88 19.52
CA PRO A 172 -21.23 -7.23 19.83
C PRO A 172 -22.74 -7.20 20.13
N LYS A 173 -23.53 -7.81 19.26
CA LYS A 173 -24.95 -8.09 19.55
C LYS A 173 -24.96 -9.28 20.50
N GLU A 174 -25.42 -9.05 21.72
CA GLU A 174 -25.81 -10.12 22.62
C GLU A 174 -26.84 -11.03 21.94
N ASN A 175 -26.58 -12.34 22.02
CA ASN A 175 -27.50 -13.45 21.76
C ASN A 175 -28.08 -13.62 20.34
N THR A 176 -27.47 -14.51 19.55
CA THR A 176 -28.06 -15.84 19.29
C THR A 176 -27.10 -16.72 18.51
N ILE A 177 -26.88 -17.93 19.01
CA ILE A 177 -26.25 -19.03 18.27
C ILE A 177 -27.15 -19.35 17.08
N ASN A 178 -26.63 -19.21 15.87
CA ASN A 178 -27.14 -19.94 14.71
C ASN A 178 -25.97 -20.62 14.02
N VAL A 179 -25.91 -21.94 14.20
CA VAL A 179 -24.95 -22.84 13.56
C VAL A 179 -25.31 -22.90 12.07
N GLY A 180 -24.81 -21.95 11.30
CA GLY A 180 -24.84 -21.95 9.84
C GLY A 180 -23.51 -22.46 9.30
N ARG A 181 -23.45 -23.76 9.00
CA ARG A 181 -22.37 -24.43 8.27
C ARG A 181 -21.86 -23.56 7.11
N LEU A 182 -20.62 -23.10 7.21
CA LEU A 182 -19.75 -22.90 6.05
C LEU A 182 -18.70 -24.00 6.10
N THR A 183 -18.88 -24.97 5.22
CA THR A 183 -17.92 -26.03 4.93
C THR A 183 -16.56 -25.40 4.63
N MET A 184 -15.62 -25.59 5.55
CA MET A 184 -14.20 -25.45 5.25
C MET A 184 -13.88 -26.42 4.12
N ILE A 185 -13.54 -25.91 2.94
CA ILE A 185 -12.67 -26.66 2.04
C ILE A 185 -11.32 -26.64 2.73
N ALA A 186 -10.98 -27.75 3.37
CA ALA A 186 -9.66 -28.02 3.88
C ALA A 186 -8.69 -28.05 2.70
N LEU A 187 -8.12 -26.91 2.33
CA LEU A 187 -6.85 -26.89 1.61
C LEU A 187 -5.77 -27.15 2.66
N GLY A 188 -5.03 -28.22 2.42
CA GLY A 188 -4.22 -28.94 3.39
C GLY A 188 -3.31 -28.04 4.23
N ALA A 189 -3.16 -28.45 5.49
CA ALA A 189 -2.17 -27.88 6.40
C ALA A 189 -0.81 -27.76 5.69
N PRO A 190 -0.10 -26.63 5.83
CA PRO A 190 1.28 -26.55 5.36
C PRO A 190 2.10 -27.63 6.07
N PRO A 191 3.00 -28.34 5.37
CA PRO A 191 3.84 -29.34 6.02
C PRO A 191 4.68 -28.66 7.10
N ASN A 192 4.52 -29.12 8.35
CA ASN A 192 5.35 -28.73 9.48
C ASN A 192 6.82 -28.75 9.07
N THR A 193 7.46 -27.58 9.03
CA THR A 193 8.85 -27.35 8.64
C THR A 193 9.85 -28.09 9.53
N VAL A 194 9.38 -28.69 10.62
CA VAL A 194 10.14 -29.54 11.54
C VAL A 194 10.35 -30.96 10.99
N MET A 195 9.49 -31.47 10.10
CA MET A 195 9.64 -32.81 9.51
C MET A 195 10.60 -32.85 8.31
N VAL A 196 10.81 -31.72 7.62
CA VAL A 196 11.69 -31.65 6.44
C VAL A 196 13.16 -31.71 6.84
N LYS A 197 13.54 -31.16 8.01
CA LYS A 197 14.93 -31.25 8.50
C LYS A 197 15.34 -32.67 8.87
N ARG A 198 14.44 -33.46 9.48
CA ARG A 198 14.76 -34.82 9.92
C ARG A 198 15.00 -35.79 8.76
N LYS A 199 14.24 -35.65 7.66
CA LYS A 199 14.40 -36.50 6.46
C LYS A 199 15.61 -36.11 5.60
N LEU A 200 16.08 -34.86 5.69
CA LEU A 200 17.33 -34.39 5.07
C LEU A 200 18.58 -34.84 5.84
N GLU A 201 18.49 -35.03 7.16
CA GLU A 201 19.56 -35.58 7.98
C GLU A 201 19.69 -37.11 7.82
N GLU A 202 18.58 -37.84 7.67
CA GLU A 202 18.60 -39.29 7.39
C GLU A 202 19.18 -39.62 6.00
N LEU A 203 18.97 -38.76 4.99
CA LEU A 203 19.55 -38.93 3.65
C LEU A 203 21.04 -38.56 3.56
N ARG A 204 21.60 -37.90 4.59
CA ARG A 204 23.04 -37.57 4.66
C ARG A 204 23.88 -38.61 5.40
N CYS A 205 23.27 -39.63 6.01
CA CYS A 205 23.98 -40.74 6.67
C CYS A 205 24.10 -42.01 5.81
N VAL A 206 23.71 -41.97 4.53
CA VAL A 206 23.90 -43.06 3.58
C VAL A 206 24.73 -42.57 2.38
N GLN A 207 25.99 -42.22 2.64
CA GLN A 207 27.09 -42.22 1.67
C GLN A 207 28.38 -42.61 2.38
#